data_AF-A0A401RP69-F1
#
_entry.id   AF-A0A401RP69-F1
#
_cell.length_a   1.000
_cell.length_b   1.000
_cell.length_c   1.000
_cell.angle_alpha   90.00
_cell.angle_beta   90.00
_cell.angle_gamma   90.00
#
_symmetry.space_group_name_H-M   'P 1'
#
loop_
_entity.id
_entity.type
_entity.pdbx_description
1 polymer ?
#
loop_
_entity_poly.entity_id
_entity_poly.type
_entity_poly.pdbx_seq_one_letter_code
_entity_poly.pdbx_strand_id
1 'polypeptide(L)'
;TYAFCQTLVRASTNISEHNTSSPQNGTIPSSEPRATNSIHKLLKSQLIEAVTLRRCVLTMRHAERVDLVFGKSWLTQCITTEGRYIRPDLNFPHSIPQRAGGTKDYEHDAPLSSCGIFQSRLMGELQMLLFTAFRTILF
;
A
#
# COMPACT_ATOMS: atom_id res chain seq x y z
N THR A 1 7.25 9.32 -6.78
CA THR A 1 7.07 8.55 -5.53
C THR A 1 6.23 7.33 -5.82
N TYR A 2 6.88 6.21 -6.17
CA TYR A 2 6.19 4.93 -6.36
C TYR A 2 6.17 4.22 -5.00
N ALA A 3 4.98 3.82 -4.53
CA ALA A 3 4.83 3.06 -3.31
C ALA A 3 5.54 1.70 -3.48
N PHE A 4 6.74 1.59 -2.92
CA PHE A 4 7.54 0.38 -2.96
C PHE A 4 7.12 -0.49 -1.79
N CYS A 5 6.22 -1.45 -2.04
CA CYS A 5 5.93 -2.54 -1.13
C CYS A 5 6.90 -3.68 -1.48
N GLN A 6 7.94 -3.89 -0.66
CA GLN A 6 8.77 -5.09 -0.79
C GLN A 6 7.94 -6.27 -0.28
N THR A 7 7.28 -6.96 -1.20
CA THR A 7 6.49 -8.16 -0.91
C THR A 7 7.41 -9.29 -0.44
N LEU A 8 7.06 -9.83 0.73
CA LEU A 8 7.33 -11.18 1.22
C LEU A 8 8.82 -11.55 1.32
N VAL A 9 9.39 -11.47 2.54
CA VAL A 9 10.62 -12.18 2.86
C VAL A 9 10.36 -13.68 2.69
N ARG A 10 10.81 -14.22 1.54
CA ARG A 10 10.79 -15.65 1.21
C ARG A 10 11.55 -16.42 2.29
N ALA A 11 10.83 -17.17 3.11
CA ALA A 11 11.37 -18.32 3.82
C ALA A 11 10.89 -19.61 3.15
N SER A 12 11.79 -20.22 2.35
CA SER A 12 11.94 -21.66 2.04
C SER A 12 12.35 -21.92 0.58
N THR A 13 13.66 -22.11 0.44
CA THR A 13 14.41 -23.07 -0.39
C THR A 13 13.69 -24.00 -1.38
N ASN A 14 14.27 -24.05 -2.59
CA ASN A 14 14.33 -25.13 -3.59
C ASN A 14 13.03 -25.65 -4.23
N ILE A 15 12.79 -25.24 -5.48
CA ILE A 15 12.05 -26.03 -6.46
C ILE A 15 12.87 -26.07 -7.74
N SER A 16 13.21 -27.29 -8.15
CA SER A 16 14.03 -27.69 -9.29
C SER A 16 13.50 -27.17 -10.63
N GLU A 17 14.40 -26.63 -11.45
CA GLU A 17 14.17 -26.33 -12.85
C GLU A 17 13.92 -27.62 -13.64
N HIS A 18 12.74 -27.76 -14.25
CA HIS A 18 12.49 -28.74 -15.30
C HIS A 18 12.16 -27.98 -16.59
N ASN A 19 13.13 -27.99 -17.51
CA ASN A 19 13.02 -27.46 -18.88
C ASN A 19 12.05 -28.30 -19.72
N THR A 20 11.20 -27.67 -20.53
CA THR A 20 10.85 -28.17 -21.88
C THR A 20 10.15 -27.11 -22.75
N SER A 21 10.88 -26.67 -23.78
CA SER A 21 10.51 -26.26 -25.15
C SER A 21 9.04 -26.01 -25.57
N SER A 22 8.81 -24.85 -26.21
CA SER A 22 7.76 -24.60 -27.24
C SER A 22 8.15 -25.27 -28.59
N PRO A 23 7.25 -25.50 -29.61
CA PRO A 23 6.55 -24.41 -30.35
C PRO A 23 5.17 -24.71 -31.03
N GLN A 24 4.50 -23.60 -31.39
CA GLN A 24 3.65 -23.33 -32.59
C GLN A 24 2.16 -23.71 -32.73
N ASN A 25 1.36 -22.65 -32.92
CA ASN A 25 0.24 -22.37 -33.85
C ASN A 25 -0.95 -23.35 -34.05
N GLY A 26 -2.17 -22.83 -33.79
CA GLY A 26 -3.42 -23.36 -34.36
C GLY A 26 -4.69 -22.72 -33.79
N THR A 27 -5.34 -21.87 -34.60
CA THR A 27 -6.80 -21.60 -34.75
C THR A 27 -7.67 -21.34 -33.50
N ILE A 28 -8.27 -20.15 -33.44
CA ILE A 28 -9.27 -19.72 -32.42
C ILE A 28 -10.69 -20.07 -32.89
N PRO A 29 -11.47 -20.87 -32.13
CA PRO A 29 -12.92 -20.76 -32.12
C PRO A 29 -13.39 -20.08 -30.82
N SER A 30 -14.27 -19.09 -31.00
CA SER A 30 -15.02 -18.40 -29.95
C SER A 30 -15.74 -19.38 -29.01
N SER A 31 -15.42 -19.35 -27.72
CA SER A 31 -16.23 -19.97 -26.68
C SER A 31 -16.23 -19.12 -25.39
N GLU A 32 -17.42 -19.00 -24.81
CA GLU A 32 -17.83 -18.17 -23.68
C GLU A 32 -16.92 -18.24 -22.42
N PRO A 33 -16.88 -17.19 -21.58
CA PRO A 33 -16.04 -17.15 -20.38
C PRO A 33 -16.72 -17.88 -19.22
N ARG A 34 -16.80 -19.22 -19.26
CA ARG A 34 -17.36 -20.02 -18.15
C ARG A 34 -16.29 -20.74 -17.31
N ALA A 35 -15.06 -20.88 -17.83
CA ALA A 35 -13.97 -21.62 -17.17
C ALA A 35 -12.97 -20.75 -16.37
N THR A 36 -12.97 -19.43 -16.56
CA THR A 36 -12.01 -18.51 -15.92
C THR A 36 -12.27 -18.34 -14.42
N ASN A 37 -13.52 -18.48 -13.99
CA ASN A 37 -13.93 -18.34 -12.59
C ASN A 37 -13.36 -19.47 -11.70
N SER A 38 -13.24 -20.69 -12.23
CA SER A 38 -12.70 -21.85 -11.47
C SER A 38 -11.20 -21.76 -11.27
N ILE A 39 -10.45 -21.33 -12.29
CA ILE A 39 -8.99 -21.15 -12.19
C ILE A 39 -8.67 -20.01 -11.23
N HIS A 40 -9.37 -18.88 -11.32
CA HIS A 40 -9.19 -17.77 -10.38
C HIS A 40 -9.53 -18.16 -8.94
N LYS A 41 -10.58 -18.97 -8.74
CA LYS A 41 -10.97 -19.49 -7.42
C LYS A 41 -9.92 -20.46 -6.86
N LEU A 42 -9.38 -21.34 -7.69
CA LEU A 42 -8.33 -22.30 -7.30
C LEU A 42 -6.99 -21.61 -7.01
N LEU A 43 -6.59 -20.64 -7.83
CA LEU A 43 -5.40 -19.83 -7.60
C LEU A 43 -5.55 -19.00 -6.32
N LYS A 44 -6.74 -18.42 -6.08
CA LYS A 44 -7.03 -17.75 -4.80
C LYS A 44 -6.93 -18.70 -3.63
N SER A 45 -7.53 -19.89 -3.69
CA SER A 45 -7.49 -20.84 -2.57
C SER A 45 -6.07 -21.32 -2.29
N GLN A 46 -5.29 -21.63 -3.32
CA GLN A 46 -3.89 -22.05 -3.14
C GLN A 46 -3.00 -20.91 -2.65
N LEU A 47 -3.22 -19.67 -3.11
CA LEU A 47 -2.50 -18.50 -2.61
C LEU A 47 -2.85 -18.21 -1.15
N ILE A 48 -4.14 -18.29 -0.80
CA ILE A 48 -4.61 -18.11 0.58
C ILE A 48 -4.03 -19.21 1.48
N GLU A 49 -4.04 -20.47 1.04
CA GLU A 49 -3.48 -21.59 1.81
C GLU A 49 -1.96 -21.43 2.01
N ALA A 50 -1.23 -21.04 0.96
CA ALA A 50 0.20 -20.76 1.04
C ALA A 50 0.55 -19.59 1.98
N VAL A 51 -0.34 -18.59 2.08
CA VAL A 51 -0.16 -17.40 2.92
C VAL A 51 -0.67 -17.60 4.36
N THR A 52 -1.71 -18.41 4.57
CA THR A 52 -2.36 -18.61 5.89
C THR A 52 -1.65 -19.64 6.76
N LEU A 53 -0.88 -20.58 6.17
CA LEU A 53 -0.16 -21.62 6.93
C LEU A 53 1.17 -21.15 7.54
N ARG A 54 1.68 -19.96 7.20
CA ARG A 54 2.99 -19.47 7.65
C ARG A 54 2.90 -18.10 8.30
N ARG A 55 3.69 -17.88 9.35
CA ARG A 55 3.88 -16.54 9.91
C ARG A 55 4.56 -15.67 8.85
N CYS A 56 3.90 -14.59 8.46
CA CYS A 56 4.41 -13.62 7.52
C CYS A 56 4.71 -12.30 8.25
N VAL A 57 5.82 -11.68 7.91
CA VAL A 57 6.15 -10.30 8.31
C VAL A 57 6.10 -9.45 7.05
N LEU A 58 5.24 -8.42 7.06
CA LEU A 58 5.16 -7.44 5.99
C LEU A 58 5.80 -6.14 6.45
N THR A 59 6.77 -5.65 5.69
CA THR A 59 7.38 -4.34 5.89
C THR A 59 6.82 -3.35 4.88
N MET A 60 6.24 -2.26 5.35
CA MET A 60 5.68 -1.21 4.51
C MET A 60 6.31 0.14 4.86
N ARG A 61 6.53 0.97 3.84
CA ARG A 61 6.87 2.38 4.05
C ARG A 61 5.62 3.19 4.35
N HIS A 62 5.78 4.32 5.03
CA HIS A 62 4.72 5.32 5.13
C HIS A 62 4.31 5.83 3.73
N ALA A 63 3.06 6.29 3.61
CA ALA A 63 2.54 6.85 2.38
C ALA A 63 3.07 8.28 2.12
N GLU A 64 2.53 8.95 1.10
CA GLU A 64 2.93 10.31 0.72
C GLU A 64 2.86 11.31 1.90
N ARG A 65 3.94 12.05 2.12
CA ARG A 65 4.04 13.13 3.11
C ARG A 65 3.91 14.50 2.48
N VAL A 66 3.38 15.46 3.24
CA VAL A 66 3.16 16.84 2.76
C VAL A 66 4.46 17.58 2.40
N ASP A 67 5.55 17.37 3.15
CA ASP A 67 6.84 18.02 2.92
C ASP A 67 7.52 17.57 1.63
N LEU A 68 7.27 16.33 1.20
CA LEU A 68 7.75 15.80 -0.08
C LEU A 68 7.00 16.37 -1.28
N VAL A 69 5.76 16.80 -1.10
CA VAL A 69 4.91 17.32 -2.18
C VAL A 69 5.03 18.84 -2.29
N PHE A 70 4.92 19.53 -1.15
CA PHE A 70 4.86 20.99 -1.06
C PHE A 70 6.20 21.64 -0.68
N GLY A 71 7.23 20.81 -0.44
CA GLY A 71 8.58 21.25 -0.09
C GLY A 71 8.72 21.63 1.39
N LYS A 72 9.92 22.10 1.75
CA LYS A 72 10.27 22.43 3.15
C LYS A 72 9.47 23.58 3.75
N SER A 73 8.91 24.46 2.92
CA SER A 73 8.11 25.62 3.34
C SER A 73 6.61 25.33 3.47
N TRP A 74 6.20 24.05 3.42
CA TRP A 74 4.80 23.66 3.51
C TRP A 74 4.10 24.20 4.77
N LEU A 75 4.82 24.27 5.90
CA LEU A 75 4.27 24.73 7.18
C LEU A 75 3.86 26.21 7.11
N THR A 76 4.68 27.06 6.49
CA THR A 76 4.39 28.48 6.28
C THR A 76 3.16 28.70 5.40
N GLN A 77 2.87 27.78 4.48
CA GLN A 77 1.68 27.84 3.62
C GLN A 77 0.39 27.50 4.38
N CYS A 78 0.51 26.71 5.45
CA CYS A 78 -0.64 26.14 6.17
C CYS A 78 -0.91 26.77 7.53
N ILE A 79 -0.01 27.61 8.05
CA ILE A 79 -0.15 28.22 9.36
C ILE A 79 -0.42 29.72 9.19
N THR A 80 -1.53 30.19 9.74
CA THR A 80 -1.86 31.61 9.75
C THR A 80 -1.01 32.37 10.76
N THR A 81 -1.05 33.71 10.70
CA THR A 81 -0.37 34.58 11.67
C THR A 81 -0.82 34.33 13.11
N GLU A 82 -2.06 33.87 13.30
CA GLU A 82 -2.64 33.50 14.60
C GLU A 82 -2.25 32.08 15.05
N GLY A 83 -1.39 31.39 14.31
CA GLY A 83 -0.93 30.04 14.62
C GLY A 83 -1.96 28.95 14.33
N ARG A 84 -3.03 29.27 13.58
CA ARG A 84 -4.08 28.29 13.24
C ARG A 84 -3.75 27.59 11.94
N TYR A 85 -4.10 26.31 11.87
CA TYR A 85 -3.98 25.54 10.65
C TYR A 85 -5.07 25.93 9.64
N ILE A 86 -4.66 26.20 8.41
CA ILE A 86 -5.50 26.37 7.23
C ILE A 86 -5.09 25.37 6.15
N ARG A 87 -6.04 25.04 5.28
CA ARG A 87 -5.85 24.07 4.19
C ARG A 87 -5.84 24.82 2.85
N PRO A 88 -4.66 25.25 2.35
CA PRO A 88 -4.57 26.01 1.10
C PRO A 88 -4.76 25.14 -0.16
N ASP A 89 -4.47 23.84 -0.07
CA ASP A 89 -4.60 22.86 -1.15
C ASP A 89 -5.34 21.61 -0.66
N LEU A 90 -6.11 20.96 -1.53
CA LEU A 90 -6.88 19.76 -1.18
C LEU A 90 -5.99 18.57 -0.78
N ASN A 91 -4.74 18.53 -1.23
CA ASN A 91 -3.81 17.48 -0.85
C ASN A 91 -3.21 17.69 0.56
N PHE A 92 -3.42 18.83 1.21
CA PHE A 92 -3.18 18.94 2.64
C PHE A 92 -4.26 18.20 3.44
N PRO A 93 -3.92 17.62 4.62
CA PRO A 93 -4.89 16.94 5.46
C PRO A 93 -5.99 17.89 5.94
N HIS A 94 -7.16 17.35 6.27
CA HIS A 94 -8.30 18.17 6.71
C HIS A 94 -8.03 18.91 8.03
N SER A 95 -7.29 18.27 8.94
CA SER A 95 -6.83 18.84 10.20
C SER A 95 -5.49 18.21 10.59
N ILE A 96 -4.75 18.90 11.45
CA ILE A 96 -3.54 18.38 12.08
C ILE A 96 -3.74 18.28 13.60
N PRO A 97 -3.25 17.22 14.26
CA PRO A 97 -3.33 17.09 15.72
C PRO A 97 -2.64 18.24 16.45
N GLN A 98 -3.14 18.57 17.65
CA GLN A 98 -2.41 19.44 18.57
C GLN A 98 -1.26 18.65 19.20
N ARG A 99 -0.06 19.23 19.21
CA ARG A 99 1.16 18.65 19.81
C ARG A 99 1.69 19.57 20.90
N ALA A 100 2.49 19.02 21.83
CA ALA A 100 3.03 19.78 22.96
C ALA A 100 3.92 20.98 22.51
N GLY A 101 4.73 20.82 21.45
CA GLY A 101 5.51 21.90 20.85
C GLY A 101 4.76 22.67 19.74
N GLY A 102 3.46 22.43 19.58
CA GLY A 102 2.61 23.12 18.62
C GLY A 102 2.99 22.83 17.16
N THR A 103 3.00 23.87 16.33
CA THR A 103 3.25 23.75 14.89
C THR A 103 4.70 23.42 14.55
N LYS A 104 5.65 23.76 15.44
CA LYS A 104 7.09 23.54 15.21
C LYS A 104 7.47 22.06 15.17
N ASP A 105 6.78 21.23 15.94
CA ASP A 105 7.01 19.78 15.96
C ASP A 105 6.80 19.12 14.58
N TYR A 106 6.05 19.78 13.69
CA TYR A 106 5.79 19.29 12.34
C TYR A 106 6.92 19.61 11.34
N GLU A 107 7.89 20.47 11.67
CA GLU A 107 9.00 20.79 10.77
C GLU A 107 9.87 19.55 10.48
N HIS A 108 10.06 18.70 11.49
CA HIS A 108 10.83 17.46 11.37
C HIS A 108 9.97 16.19 11.30
N ASP A 109 8.66 16.32 11.52
CA ASP A 109 7.72 15.21 11.52
C ASP A 109 6.43 15.59 10.77
N ALA A 110 6.57 15.78 9.45
CA ALA A 110 5.48 16.20 8.58
C ALA A 110 4.40 15.11 8.45
N PRO A 111 3.10 15.48 8.44
CA PRO A 111 2.00 14.53 8.31
C PRO A 111 1.91 13.91 6.91
N LEU A 112 1.11 12.85 6.81
CA LEU A 112 0.66 12.36 5.50
C LEU A 112 -0.21 13.41 4.80
N SER A 113 -0.08 13.47 3.48
CA SER A 113 -1.01 14.24 2.64
C SER A 113 -2.38 13.55 2.57
N SER A 114 -3.40 14.22 2.03
CA SER A 114 -4.70 13.59 1.77
C SER A 114 -4.57 12.40 0.81
N CYS A 115 -3.70 12.48 -0.20
CA CYS A 115 -3.34 11.36 -1.07
C CYS A 115 -2.65 10.23 -0.29
N GLY A 116 -1.72 10.56 0.61
CA GLY A 116 -1.05 9.58 1.48
C GLY A 116 -2.03 8.85 2.39
N ILE A 117 -2.97 9.57 2.99
CA ILE A 117 -4.06 8.98 3.80
C ILE A 117 -4.91 8.03 2.94
N PHE A 118 -5.25 8.42 1.71
CA PHE A 118 -5.98 7.56 0.78
C PHE A 118 -5.20 6.29 0.44
N GLN A 119 -3.90 6.40 0.14
CA GLN A 119 -3.03 5.25 -0.12
C GLN A 119 -3.02 4.28 1.06
N SER A 120 -2.85 4.78 2.30
CA SER A 120 -2.86 3.96 3.50
C SER A 120 -4.20 3.24 3.72
N ARG A 121 -5.33 3.91 3.48
CA ARG A 121 -6.67 3.30 3.56
C ARG A 121 -6.85 2.20 2.52
N LEU A 122 -6.52 2.50 1.27
CA LEU A 122 -6.63 1.54 0.16
C LEU A 122 -5.81 0.27 0.42
N MET A 123 -4.61 0.41 1.01
CA MET A 123 -3.80 -0.75 1.39
C MET A 123 -4.48 -1.60 2.47
N GLY A 124 -5.07 -0.98 3.49
CA GLY A 124 -5.83 -1.70 4.51
C GLY A 124 -7.06 -2.42 3.94
N GLU A 125 -7.78 -1.78 3.03
CA GLU A 125 -8.94 -2.39 2.35
C GLU A 125 -8.54 -3.56 1.45
N LEU A 126 -7.47 -3.41 0.67
CA LEU A 126 -6.96 -4.48 -0.20
C LEU A 126 -6.57 -5.72 0.62
N GLN A 127 -5.98 -5.51 1.79
CA GLN A 127 -5.62 -6.60 2.68
C GLN A 127 -6.83 -7.34 3.25
N MET A 128 -7.89 -6.62 3.60
CA MET A 128 -9.15 -7.25 4.00
C MET A 128 -9.69 -8.16 2.89
N LEU A 129 -9.60 -7.73 1.62
CA LEU A 129 -9.98 -8.53 0.45
C LEU A 129 -9.08 -9.77 0.23
N LEU A 130 -7.85 -9.75 0.73
CA LEU A 130 -6.89 -10.86 0.71
C LEU A 130 -7.10 -11.86 1.86
N PHE A 131 -8.14 -11.70 2.69
CA PHE A 131 -8.44 -12.54 3.87
C PHE A 131 -7.25 -12.71 4.84
N THR A 132 -6.31 -11.78 4.84
CA THR A 132 -5.10 -11.84 5.66
C THR A 132 -5.21 -10.83 6.79
N ALA A 133 -5.57 -11.29 8.00
CA ALA A 133 -5.62 -10.42 9.16
C ALA A 133 -4.20 -10.12 9.70
N PHE A 134 -3.90 -8.85 9.97
CA PHE A 134 -2.74 -8.53 10.82
C PHE A 134 -3.08 -8.83 12.27
N ARG A 135 -2.26 -9.68 12.89
CA ARG A 135 -2.36 -9.95 14.32
C ARG A 135 -1.64 -8.89 15.16
N THR A 136 -0.56 -8.33 14.63
CA THR A 136 0.27 -7.32 15.30
C THR A 136 0.73 -6.31 14.27
N ILE A 137 0.59 -5.02 14.59
CA ILE A 137 1.10 -3.89 13.80
C ILE A 137 2.13 -3.16 14.66
N LEU A 138 3.27 -2.81 14.06
CA LEU A 138 4.34 -2.05 14.70
C LEU A 138 4.49 -0.72 13.94
N PHE A 139 4.64 0.38 14.67
CA PHE A 139 4.77 1.74 14.15
C PHE A 139 6.13 2.32 14.52
#